data_AF-A0ABD1V0P8-F1
#
_entry.id   AF-A0ABD1V0P8-F1
#
_cell.length_a   1.000
_cell.length_b   1.000
_cell.length_c   1.000
_cell.angle_alpha   90.00
_cell.angle_beta   90.00
_cell.angle_gamma   90.00
#
_symmetry.space_group_name_H-M   'P 1'
#
loop_
_entity.id
_entity.type
_entity.pdbx_description
1 polymer ?
#
loop_
_entity_poly.entity_id
_entity_poly.type
_entity_poly.pdbx_seq_one_letter_code
_entity_poly.pdbx_strand_id
1 'polypeptide(L)'
;MLDRFLGPRRARQIQRLLRNGKLTLFCLLLTVIVLRGNLGAGKFGTPEKDLDEIRETFSYIRKRTEPRRVLEEATAAQGQQKSSSSTDGTENGSNNYAEFDIRKILKDEDDGTEEFKRDPSLPYSLGPKISDWDQQRAEWLKMNPNFPNFIAPKKPRVLLVTGSSPKPCENPVGDHYLLKSIKNKIDYCRLHGIEIFYNMALLDAEMAGFWAKLPLIRKLLLSHPEVEFLWWMDSDAMFTDMAFEVPWERYKDHNFVMHGWNEMIYDQKNWIGLNTGSFLLRNCQWSLDILDTWAPMGPKGKVREEAGKLLTRELKDRPVFEADDQSAMVYILGTQKDKWGDKVYLESAYYLHGYWGILVDRYEEMIENYHPGLGDHRWPLVTHFVGCKPCGKFGDYPVERCLKQMDRAFNFGDNQILQMYGFTHKTLASRRVKRTRNETSNPLEVRDELGLLHPAFKAVKVSSS
;
A
#
# COMPACT_ATOMS: atom_id res chain seq x y z
N MET A 1 -51.28 45.22 -15.12
CA MET A 1 -51.87 46.53 -15.51
C MET A 1 -51.48 46.93 -16.94
N LEU A 2 -51.76 46.10 -17.95
CA LEU A 2 -51.54 46.44 -19.36
C LEU A 2 -52.77 46.12 -20.26
N ASP A 3 -53.91 45.76 -19.66
CA ASP A 3 -55.12 45.41 -20.40
C ASP A 3 -56.13 46.56 -20.52
N ARG A 4 -55.80 47.76 -20.01
CA ARG A 4 -56.74 48.90 -20.01
C ARG A 4 -56.54 49.92 -21.15
N PHE A 5 -55.54 49.74 -22.02
CA PHE A 5 -55.26 50.72 -23.09
C PHE A 5 -54.92 50.16 -24.48
N LEU A 6 -54.85 48.84 -24.69
CA LEU A 6 -54.52 48.26 -26.00
C LEU A 6 -55.40 47.04 -26.31
N GLY A 7 -56.09 47.07 -27.45
CA GLY A 7 -57.05 46.04 -27.84
C GLY A 7 -56.49 44.61 -27.88
N PRO A 8 -57.34 43.58 -27.73
CA PRO A 8 -56.96 42.20 -27.39
C PRO A 8 -56.03 41.51 -28.40
N ARG A 9 -56.00 41.97 -29.66
CA ARG A 9 -55.05 41.48 -30.67
C ARG A 9 -53.63 42.03 -30.50
N ARG A 10 -53.47 43.30 -30.09
CA ARG A 10 -52.16 43.92 -29.86
C ARG A 10 -51.53 43.45 -28.55
N ALA A 11 -52.33 43.23 -27.50
CA ALA A 11 -51.84 42.66 -26.24
C ALA A 11 -51.24 41.25 -26.42
N ARG A 12 -51.87 40.39 -27.23
CA ARG A 12 -51.35 39.05 -27.56
C ARG A 12 -50.08 39.10 -28.42
N GLN A 13 -49.95 40.06 -29.34
CA GLN A 13 -48.72 40.26 -30.11
C GLN A 13 -47.57 40.75 -29.23
N ILE A 14 -47.82 41.69 -28.31
CA ILE A 14 -46.82 42.20 -27.36
C ILE A 14 -46.41 41.10 -26.37
N GLN A 15 -47.35 40.28 -25.88
CA GLN A 15 -47.01 39.11 -25.06
C GLN A 15 -46.16 38.08 -25.81
N ARG A 16 -46.42 37.84 -27.10
CA ARG A 16 -45.57 36.96 -27.93
C ARG A 16 -44.19 37.56 -28.16
N LEU A 17 -44.09 38.88 -28.40
CA LEU A 17 -42.81 39.60 -28.51
C LEU A 17 -42.02 39.57 -27.21
N LEU A 18 -42.67 39.75 -26.06
CA LEU A 18 -42.03 39.65 -24.75
C LEU A 18 -41.60 38.22 -24.41
N ARG A 19 -42.40 37.21 -24.79
CA ARG A 19 -42.05 35.80 -24.57
C ARG A 19 -40.90 35.35 -25.48
N ASN A 20 -40.91 35.79 -26.73
CA ASN A 20 -39.81 35.54 -27.67
C ASN A 20 -38.56 36.33 -27.27
N GLY A 21 -38.69 37.58 -26.81
CA GLY A 21 -37.58 38.38 -26.30
C GLY A 21 -36.92 37.77 -25.05
N LYS A 22 -37.71 37.21 -24.13
CA LYS A 22 -37.18 36.45 -22.98
C LYS A 22 -36.43 35.18 -23.42
N LEU A 23 -36.93 34.47 -24.43
CA LEU A 23 -36.27 33.29 -24.98
C LEU A 23 -34.96 33.67 -25.68
N THR A 24 -34.95 34.74 -26.46
CA THR A 24 -33.74 35.25 -27.14
C THR A 24 -32.70 35.74 -26.13
N LEU A 25 -33.11 36.42 -25.06
CA LEU A 25 -32.21 36.85 -23.99
C LEU A 25 -31.62 35.64 -23.24
N PHE A 26 -32.42 34.61 -22.98
CA PHE A 26 -31.97 33.38 -22.36
C PHE A 26 -31.03 32.58 -23.26
N CYS A 27 -31.30 32.52 -24.57
CA CYS A 27 -30.41 31.90 -25.56
C CYS A 27 -29.09 32.69 -25.71
N LEU A 28 -29.13 34.03 -25.64
CA LEU A 28 -27.93 34.89 -25.62
C LEU A 28 -27.12 34.69 -24.34
N LEU A 29 -27.78 34.56 -23.19
CA LEU A 29 -27.11 34.26 -21.92
C LEU A 29 -26.45 32.88 -21.94
N LEU A 30 -27.16 31.87 -22.46
CA LEU A 30 -26.64 30.51 -22.64
C LEU A 30 -25.48 30.46 -23.63
N THR A 31 -25.55 31.21 -24.73
CA THR A 31 -24.41 31.30 -25.66
C THR A 31 -23.24 32.03 -25.05
N VAL A 32 -23.44 33.07 -24.23
CA VAL A 32 -22.34 33.71 -23.47
C VAL A 32 -21.76 32.77 -22.41
N ILE A 33 -22.57 31.95 -21.74
CA ILE A 33 -22.11 30.94 -20.76
C ILE A 33 -21.36 29.81 -21.46
N VAL A 34 -21.85 29.31 -22.61
CA VAL A 34 -21.19 28.28 -23.42
C VAL A 34 -19.93 28.82 -24.08
N LEU A 35 -19.93 30.08 -24.53
CA LEU A 35 -18.73 30.76 -25.03
C LEU A 35 -17.75 31.02 -23.89
N ARG A 36 -18.17 31.33 -22.65
CA ARG A 36 -17.27 31.36 -21.48
C ARG A 36 -16.77 29.98 -21.06
N GLY A 37 -17.55 28.92 -21.32
CA GLY A 37 -17.17 27.54 -21.05
C GLY A 37 -16.23 26.95 -22.10
N ASN A 38 -16.32 27.41 -23.36
CA ASN A 38 -15.53 26.90 -24.50
C ASN A 38 -14.41 27.83 -24.97
N LEU A 39 -14.49 29.14 -24.71
CA LEU A 39 -13.39 30.09 -24.89
C LEU A 39 -12.88 30.44 -23.50
N GLY A 40 -11.81 29.72 -23.11
CA GLY A 40 -11.18 29.80 -21.82
C GLY A 40 -10.95 31.25 -21.36
N ALA A 41 -11.25 31.48 -20.08
CA ALA A 41 -10.85 32.68 -19.37
C ALA A 41 -9.33 32.82 -19.46
N GLY A 42 -8.86 33.70 -20.34
CA GLY A 42 -7.48 34.18 -20.31
C GLY A 42 -7.14 34.63 -18.89
N LYS A 43 -6.07 34.01 -18.34
CA LYS A 43 -5.46 34.16 -17.00
C LYS A 43 -5.85 33.20 -15.87
N PHE A 44 -6.79 32.27 -16.05
CA PHE A 44 -7.03 31.19 -15.09
C PHE A 44 -7.09 29.83 -15.77
N GLY A 45 -6.26 28.89 -15.32
CA GLY A 45 -6.27 27.49 -15.75
C GLY A 45 -5.51 27.18 -17.05
N THR A 46 -4.24 27.59 -17.16
CA THR A 46 -3.33 26.85 -18.05
C THR A 46 -2.90 25.59 -17.29
N PRO A 47 -2.75 24.42 -17.95
CA PRO A 47 -2.24 23.22 -17.31
C PRO A 47 -0.93 23.46 -16.56
N GLU A 48 -0.09 24.35 -17.09
CA GLU A 48 1.19 24.76 -16.50
C GLU A 48 1.00 25.50 -15.16
N LYS A 49 -0.01 26.38 -15.03
CA LYS A 49 -0.27 27.15 -13.82
C LYS A 49 -0.98 26.34 -12.73
N ASP A 50 -1.89 25.44 -13.13
CA ASP A 50 -2.49 24.47 -12.21
C ASP A 50 -1.42 23.50 -11.67
N LEU A 51 -0.42 23.16 -12.49
CA LEU A 51 0.74 22.38 -12.07
C LEU A 51 1.66 23.17 -11.13
N ASP A 52 1.91 24.45 -11.37
CA ASP A 52 2.68 25.30 -10.46
C ASP A 52 1.99 25.42 -9.09
N GLU A 53 0.67 25.55 -9.04
CA GLU A 53 -0.10 25.56 -7.78
C GLU A 53 -0.07 24.20 -7.07
N ILE A 54 -0.18 23.09 -7.81
CA ILE A 54 -0.03 21.73 -7.26
C ILE A 54 1.40 21.52 -6.73
N ARG A 55 2.41 22.02 -7.46
CA ARG A 55 3.83 21.91 -7.14
C ARG A 55 4.22 22.76 -5.93
N GLU A 56 3.72 23.98 -5.81
CA GLU A 56 3.79 24.83 -4.62
C GLU A 56 3.13 24.15 -3.41
N THR A 57 1.99 23.48 -3.62
CA THR A 57 1.30 22.74 -2.55
C THR A 57 2.12 21.54 -2.08
N PHE A 58 2.75 20.79 -2.99
CA PHE A 58 3.62 19.66 -2.64
C PHE A 58 4.96 20.10 -2.01
N SER A 59 5.56 21.20 -2.46
CA SER A 59 6.78 21.76 -1.86
C SER A 59 6.52 22.33 -0.46
N TYR A 60 5.34 22.93 -0.23
CA TYR A 60 4.86 23.34 1.08
C TYR A 60 4.64 22.15 2.04
N ILE A 61 4.09 21.04 1.54
CA ILE A 61 3.95 19.78 2.30
C ILE A 61 5.34 19.20 2.62
N ARG A 62 6.30 19.28 1.69
CA ARG A 62 7.67 18.78 1.87
C ARG A 62 8.43 19.53 2.98
N LYS A 63 8.24 20.85 3.11
CA LYS A 63 8.81 21.67 4.19
C LYS A 63 8.34 21.30 5.61
N ARG A 64 7.23 20.57 5.74
CA ARG A 64 6.71 20.06 7.04
C ARG A 64 7.06 18.60 7.32
N THR A 65 7.90 17.97 6.50
CA THR A 65 8.27 16.54 6.61
C THR A 65 9.46 16.27 7.55
N GLU A 66 9.72 17.18 8.50
CA GLU A 66 10.43 16.84 9.74
C GLU A 66 9.40 16.61 10.86
N PRO A 67 9.67 15.76 11.87
CA PRO A 67 8.67 15.26 12.81
C PRO A 67 8.18 16.37 13.76
N ARG A 68 7.21 17.17 13.30
CA ARG A 68 6.63 18.27 14.08
C ARG A 68 5.11 18.22 14.22
N ARG A 69 4.44 17.26 13.57
CA ARG A 69 2.97 17.16 13.64
C ARG A 69 2.42 16.89 15.05
N VAL A 70 3.24 16.40 15.98
CA VAL A 70 2.83 16.15 17.38
C VAL A 70 3.25 17.26 18.36
N LEU A 71 4.12 18.21 17.96
CA LEU A 71 4.66 19.25 18.85
C LEU A 71 4.19 20.68 18.55
N GLU A 72 3.63 20.98 17.36
CA GLU A 72 3.24 22.35 16.98
C GLU A 72 1.77 22.71 17.21
N GLU A 73 0.88 21.74 17.46
CA GLU A 73 -0.53 22.06 17.79
C GLU A 73 -0.68 22.76 19.16
N ALA A 74 0.38 22.79 19.98
CA ALA A 74 0.42 23.52 21.25
C ALA A 74 1.04 24.94 21.16
N THR A 75 1.71 25.32 20.06
CA THR A 75 2.52 26.55 20.00
C THR A 75 2.16 27.52 18.86
N ALA A 76 1.34 27.13 17.88
CA ALA A 76 0.99 27.98 16.73
C ALA A 76 -0.16 28.99 16.97
N ALA A 77 -0.42 29.36 18.22
CA ALA A 77 -1.29 30.49 18.58
C ALA A 77 -0.46 31.76 18.86
N GLN A 78 0.47 32.16 17.97
CA GLN A 78 1.09 33.50 17.97
C GLN A 78 2.06 33.70 16.77
N GLY A 79 1.72 34.63 15.85
CA GLY A 79 2.61 35.42 14.95
C GLY A 79 3.56 34.68 14.00
N GLN A 80 3.93 35.11 12.78
CA GLN A 80 3.88 36.37 12.06
C GLN A 80 4.09 36.05 10.56
N GLN A 81 3.52 36.88 9.68
CA GLN A 81 3.77 36.88 8.24
C GLN A 81 5.18 37.41 7.91
N LYS A 82 5.87 36.77 6.95
CA LYS A 82 6.91 37.43 6.13
C LYS A 82 6.78 37.00 4.67
N SER A 83 6.69 38.02 3.82
CA SER A 83 6.65 37.99 2.36
C SER A 83 8.05 37.82 1.76
N SER A 84 8.16 37.08 0.65
CA SER A 84 9.27 37.21 -0.29
C SER A 84 8.77 37.14 -1.72
N SER A 85 9.09 38.18 -2.47
CA SER A 85 8.83 38.40 -3.89
C SER A 85 9.75 37.58 -4.79
N SER A 86 9.22 36.97 -5.86
CA SER A 86 10.00 36.48 -6.99
C SER A 86 9.43 36.98 -8.32
N THR A 87 10.37 37.40 -9.16
CA THR A 87 10.24 38.04 -10.48
C THR A 87 9.78 37.07 -11.56
N ASP A 88 8.77 37.49 -12.33
CA ASP A 88 8.17 36.79 -13.47
C ASP A 88 9.07 36.82 -14.70
N GLY A 89 9.37 35.65 -15.27
CA GLY A 89 9.96 35.48 -16.60
C GLY A 89 8.95 34.76 -17.50
N THR A 90 8.40 35.48 -18.48
CA THR A 90 7.39 34.99 -19.43
C THR A 90 7.99 34.05 -20.48
N GLU A 91 7.58 32.78 -20.50
CA GLU A 91 7.69 31.90 -21.67
C GLU A 91 6.30 31.43 -22.13
N ASN A 92 6.07 31.53 -23.45
CA ASN A 92 4.81 31.21 -24.12
C ASN A 92 4.69 29.68 -24.34
N GLY A 93 3.87 28.99 -23.55
CA GLY A 93 3.50 27.58 -23.76
C GLY A 93 2.23 27.39 -24.60
N SER A 94 2.20 26.36 -25.45
CA SER A 94 1.09 26.05 -26.37
C SER A 94 -0.06 25.28 -25.68
N ASN A 95 -1.31 25.58 -26.06
CA ASN A 95 -2.54 25.07 -25.40
C ASN A 95 -3.04 23.71 -25.94
N ASN A 96 -2.16 22.76 -26.30
CA ASN A 96 -2.58 21.50 -26.92
C ASN A 96 -2.16 20.25 -26.12
N TYR A 97 -3.15 19.50 -25.60
CA TYR A 97 -2.95 18.24 -24.86
C TYR A 97 -2.37 17.09 -25.71
N ALA A 98 -2.42 17.17 -27.04
CA ALA A 98 -1.91 16.12 -27.92
C ALA A 98 -0.39 16.15 -28.15
N GLU A 99 0.27 17.26 -27.81
CA GLU A 99 1.71 17.49 -28.05
C GLU A 99 2.54 17.43 -26.74
N PHE A 100 1.93 16.91 -25.68
CA PHE A 100 2.50 16.93 -24.33
C PHE A 100 3.63 15.91 -24.16
N ASP A 101 4.85 16.39 -23.92
CA ASP A 101 6.01 15.56 -23.62
C ASP A 101 6.03 15.15 -22.14
N ILE A 102 5.71 13.88 -21.88
CA ILE A 102 5.74 13.25 -20.54
C ILE A 102 7.13 13.36 -19.89
N ARG A 103 8.21 13.59 -20.64
CA ARG A 103 9.56 13.80 -20.07
C ARG A 103 9.67 15.08 -19.24
N LYS A 104 8.77 16.06 -19.43
CA LYS A 104 8.69 17.23 -18.53
C LYS A 104 8.19 16.87 -17.12
N ILE A 105 7.43 15.78 -16.95
CA ILE A 105 6.95 15.29 -15.64
C ILE A 105 8.07 14.57 -14.87
N LEU A 106 8.99 13.93 -15.59
CA LEU A 106 10.05 13.08 -15.00
C LEU A 106 11.35 13.84 -14.70
N LYS A 107 11.39 15.15 -14.94
CA LYS A 107 12.47 16.00 -14.45
C LYS A 107 12.24 16.21 -12.96
N ASP A 108 12.96 15.46 -12.13
CA ASP A 108 13.29 15.91 -10.78
C ASP A 108 14.04 17.24 -10.94
N GLU A 109 13.31 18.35 -10.94
CA GLU A 109 13.93 19.66 -10.82
C GLU A 109 14.48 19.73 -9.40
N ASP A 110 15.81 19.68 -9.34
CA ASP A 110 16.65 20.00 -8.19
C ASP A 110 16.01 21.17 -7.43
N ASP A 111 15.40 20.90 -6.28
CA ASP A 111 14.58 21.86 -5.53
C ASP A 111 15.44 22.93 -4.81
N GLY A 112 16.72 23.00 -5.20
CA GLY A 112 17.72 23.89 -4.63
C GLY A 112 18.08 23.54 -3.19
N THR A 113 17.55 22.44 -2.64
CA THR A 113 17.99 21.93 -1.35
C THR A 113 19.12 20.95 -1.58
N GLU A 114 20.28 21.19 -0.94
CA GLU A 114 21.35 20.21 -0.99
C GLU A 114 20.80 18.89 -0.44
N GLU A 115 20.78 17.84 -1.28
CA GLU A 115 20.52 16.48 -0.79
C GLU A 115 21.40 16.26 0.43
N PHE A 116 20.80 15.86 1.55
CA PHE A 116 21.55 15.56 2.77
C PHE A 116 22.56 14.44 2.47
N LYS A 117 23.79 14.85 2.15
CA LYS A 117 24.91 13.96 1.89
C LYS A 117 25.49 13.60 3.23
N ARG A 118 25.05 12.45 3.74
CA ARG A 118 25.57 11.90 4.98
C ARG A 118 27.06 11.60 4.84
N ASP A 119 27.81 11.89 5.90
CA ASP A 119 29.21 11.48 6.01
C ASP A 119 29.30 9.94 6.05
N PRO A 120 29.95 9.30 5.05
CA PRO A 120 30.14 7.85 5.02
C PRO A 120 30.95 7.31 6.20
N SER A 121 31.63 8.17 6.97
CA SER A 121 32.40 7.79 8.14
C SER A 121 31.55 7.44 9.37
N LEU A 122 30.30 7.91 9.43
CA LEU A 122 29.39 7.66 10.55
C LEU A 122 28.59 6.36 10.36
N PRO A 123 28.31 5.58 11.41
CA PRO A 123 27.43 4.40 11.34
C PRO A 123 25.99 4.75 10.93
N TYR A 124 25.32 3.85 10.18
CA TYR A 124 23.93 4.04 9.76
C TYR A 124 22.97 4.01 10.94
N SER A 125 21.97 4.89 10.91
CA SER A 125 20.87 4.90 11.86
C SER A 125 19.56 5.19 11.15
N LEU A 126 18.50 4.47 11.53
CA LEU A 126 17.13 4.69 11.05
C LEU A 126 16.50 5.99 11.62
N GLY A 127 17.18 6.64 12.57
CA GLY A 127 16.82 7.93 13.13
C GLY A 127 17.27 8.10 14.59
N PRO A 128 16.84 9.17 15.28
CA PRO A 128 17.18 9.38 16.68
C PRO A 128 16.73 8.22 17.57
N LYS A 129 17.55 7.82 18.54
CA LYS A 129 17.20 6.72 19.45
C LYS A 129 16.02 7.11 20.33
N ILE A 130 15.04 6.21 20.41
CA ILE A 130 13.87 6.31 21.29
C ILE A 130 13.98 5.13 22.27
N SER A 131 13.74 5.37 23.56
CA SER A 131 13.90 4.36 24.63
C SER A 131 12.65 4.19 25.50
N ASP A 132 11.62 4.99 25.25
CA ASP A 132 10.39 5.13 26.05
C ASP A 132 9.13 5.03 25.19
N TRP A 133 9.21 4.38 24.01
CA TRP A 133 8.10 4.33 23.05
C TRP A 133 6.84 3.67 23.62
N ASP A 134 6.98 2.61 24.43
CA ASP A 134 5.83 1.95 25.05
C ASP A 134 5.07 2.89 26.00
N GLN A 135 5.79 3.77 26.71
CA GLN A 135 5.18 4.78 27.57
C GLN A 135 4.47 5.85 26.73
N GLN A 136 5.15 6.41 25.72
CA GLN A 136 4.56 7.41 24.83
C GLN A 136 3.29 6.89 24.14
N ARG A 137 3.33 5.65 23.66
CA ARG A 137 2.19 4.98 23.01
C ARG A 137 1.05 4.73 23.99
N ALA A 138 1.33 4.28 25.21
CA ALA A 138 0.32 4.09 26.25
C ALA A 138 -0.38 5.41 26.65
N GLU A 139 0.39 6.49 26.80
CA GLU A 139 -0.15 7.83 27.08
C GLU A 139 -1.02 8.33 25.92
N TRP A 140 -0.56 8.16 24.68
CA TRP A 140 -1.32 8.54 23.48
C TRP A 140 -2.65 7.78 23.38
N LEU A 141 -2.65 6.45 23.59
CA LEU A 141 -3.87 5.63 23.56
C LEU A 141 -4.88 6.05 24.63
N LYS A 142 -4.40 6.44 25.81
CA LYS A 142 -5.25 6.96 26.89
C LYS A 142 -5.89 8.31 26.53
N MET A 143 -5.16 9.17 25.82
CA MET A 143 -5.65 10.47 25.36
C MET A 143 -6.55 10.37 24.12
N ASN A 144 -6.46 9.29 23.35
CA ASN A 144 -7.15 9.12 22.07
C ASN A 144 -8.05 7.86 22.05
N PRO A 145 -9.09 7.77 22.90
CA PRO A 145 -9.93 6.57 23.02
C PRO A 145 -10.71 6.23 21.73
N ASN A 146 -10.88 7.20 20.82
CA ASN A 146 -11.53 6.98 19.52
C ASN A 146 -10.66 6.17 18.54
N PHE A 147 -9.37 5.99 18.84
CA PHE A 147 -8.42 5.23 18.04
C PHE A 147 -7.83 4.07 18.85
N PRO A 148 -8.65 3.07 19.22
CA PRO A 148 -8.17 1.94 19.99
C PRO A 148 -7.24 1.06 19.14
N ASN A 149 -6.25 0.48 19.82
CA ASN A 149 -5.33 -0.49 19.23
C ASN A 149 -5.93 -1.89 19.06
N PHE A 150 -7.11 -2.15 19.65
CA PHE A 150 -7.93 -3.32 19.39
C PHE A 150 -9.31 -2.88 18.90
N ILE A 151 -9.70 -3.35 17.71
CA ILE A 151 -10.99 -2.99 17.09
C ILE A 151 -12.14 -3.87 17.58
N ALA A 152 -11.83 -5.06 18.11
CA ALA A 152 -12.78 -5.97 18.76
C ALA A 152 -12.04 -6.80 19.82
N PRO A 153 -12.75 -7.54 20.70
CA PRO A 153 -12.11 -8.46 21.63
C PRO A 153 -11.17 -9.41 20.87
N LYS A 154 -9.90 -9.42 21.25
CA LYS A 154 -8.83 -10.24 20.63
C LYS A 154 -8.51 -9.91 19.16
N LYS A 155 -9.07 -8.84 18.59
CA LYS A 155 -8.77 -8.40 17.21
C LYS A 155 -7.93 -7.11 17.22
N PRO A 156 -6.60 -7.20 17.02
CA PRO A 156 -5.75 -6.03 16.95
C PRO A 156 -6.09 -5.15 15.74
N ARG A 157 -5.79 -3.86 15.82
CA ARG A 157 -5.76 -2.98 14.66
C ARG A 157 -4.50 -3.29 13.84
N VAL A 158 -4.69 -3.62 12.57
CA VAL A 158 -3.63 -4.04 11.66
C VAL A 158 -3.51 -3.07 10.50
N LEU A 159 -2.28 -2.66 10.20
CA LEU A 159 -1.93 -1.93 8.99
C LEU A 159 -1.11 -2.84 8.08
N LEU A 160 -1.68 -3.26 6.95
CA LEU A 160 -0.94 -3.98 5.92
C LEU A 160 -0.13 -2.99 5.09
N VAL A 161 1.16 -3.22 5.00
CA VAL A 161 2.10 -2.35 4.29
C VAL A 161 2.72 -3.13 3.16
N THR A 162 2.64 -2.56 1.96
CA THR A 162 3.29 -3.07 0.76
C THR A 162 3.88 -1.91 -0.03
N GLY A 163 4.60 -2.19 -1.10
CA GLY A 163 5.14 -1.13 -1.94
C GLY A 163 5.89 -1.64 -3.15
N SER A 164 6.18 -0.72 -4.06
CA SER A 164 6.97 -0.95 -5.26
C SER A 164 7.82 0.28 -5.56
N SER A 165 8.76 0.14 -6.50
CA SER A 165 9.54 1.27 -7.02
C SER A 165 8.60 2.40 -7.51
N PRO A 166 8.98 3.69 -7.35
CA PRO A 166 8.26 4.82 -7.96
C PRO A 166 8.37 4.84 -9.49
N LYS A 167 9.45 4.25 -10.03
CA LYS A 167 9.69 4.21 -11.46
C LYS A 167 8.90 3.05 -12.09
N PRO A 168 8.42 3.21 -13.34
CA PRO A 168 7.85 2.11 -14.10
C PRO A 168 8.76 0.88 -14.10
N CYS A 169 8.18 -0.30 -14.16
CA CYS A 169 8.94 -1.53 -14.23
C CYS A 169 9.82 -1.57 -15.48
N GLU A 170 11.03 -2.12 -15.33
CA GLU A 170 11.92 -2.33 -16.48
C GLU A 170 11.29 -3.30 -17.50
N ASN A 171 10.56 -4.30 -16.99
CA ASN A 171 9.66 -5.10 -17.79
C ASN A 171 8.24 -4.49 -17.72
N PRO A 172 7.71 -3.91 -18.82
CA PRO A 172 6.43 -3.18 -18.79
C PRO A 172 5.23 -3.99 -18.31
N VAL A 173 5.23 -5.32 -18.52
CA VAL A 173 4.14 -6.18 -18.01
C VAL A 173 4.18 -6.29 -16.48
N GLY A 174 5.33 -6.02 -15.84
CA GLY A 174 5.49 -6.06 -14.39
C GLY A 174 4.52 -5.15 -13.66
N ASP A 175 4.27 -3.94 -14.17
CA ASP A 175 3.29 -3.01 -13.60
C ASP A 175 1.87 -3.59 -13.58
N HIS A 176 1.51 -4.39 -14.58
CA HIS A 176 0.22 -5.10 -14.59
C HIS A 176 0.11 -6.12 -13.45
N TYR A 177 1.20 -6.83 -13.13
CA TYR A 177 1.22 -7.78 -12.03
C TYR A 177 1.26 -7.10 -10.66
N LEU A 178 1.92 -5.94 -10.54
CA LEU A 178 1.81 -5.09 -9.35
C LEU A 178 0.36 -4.65 -9.13
N LEU A 179 -0.33 -4.22 -10.19
CA LEU A 179 -1.75 -3.82 -10.14
C LEU A 179 -2.66 -4.99 -9.70
N LYS A 180 -2.44 -6.19 -10.26
CA LYS A 180 -3.18 -7.39 -9.85
C LYS A 180 -2.92 -7.78 -8.39
N SER A 181 -1.66 -7.68 -7.95
CA SER A 181 -1.28 -7.96 -6.57
C SER A 181 -1.93 -6.99 -5.59
N ILE A 182 -1.97 -5.68 -5.89
CA ILE A 182 -2.63 -4.73 -4.99
C ILE A 182 -4.15 -4.89 -4.99
N LYS A 183 -4.79 -5.21 -6.13
CA LYS A 183 -6.23 -5.58 -6.12
C LYS A 183 -6.48 -6.76 -5.18
N ASN A 184 -5.67 -7.81 -5.27
CA ASN A 184 -5.79 -9.00 -4.42
C ASN A 184 -5.68 -8.64 -2.92
N LYS A 185 -4.70 -7.82 -2.54
CA LYS A 185 -4.56 -7.32 -1.16
C LYS A 185 -5.73 -6.44 -0.73
N ILE A 186 -6.22 -5.55 -1.61
CA ILE A 186 -7.42 -4.72 -1.36
C ILE A 186 -8.63 -5.61 -1.05
N ASP A 187 -8.81 -6.69 -1.80
CA ASP A 187 -9.92 -7.60 -1.61
C ASP A 187 -9.84 -8.31 -0.24
N TYR A 188 -8.71 -8.92 0.09
CA TYR A 188 -8.50 -9.55 1.41
C TYR A 188 -8.70 -8.55 2.55
N CYS A 189 -7.98 -7.42 2.54
CA CYS A 189 -8.07 -6.44 3.61
C CYS A 189 -9.48 -5.86 3.79
N ARG A 190 -10.25 -5.70 2.70
CA ARG A 190 -11.65 -5.25 2.76
C ARG A 190 -12.58 -6.26 3.45
N LEU A 191 -12.31 -7.56 3.31
CA LEU A 191 -13.06 -8.63 3.98
C LEU A 191 -12.68 -8.74 5.46
N HIS A 192 -11.39 -8.60 5.75
CA HIS A 192 -10.83 -8.80 7.09
C HIS A 192 -10.79 -7.53 7.94
N GLY A 193 -11.13 -6.36 7.39
CA GLY A 193 -11.13 -5.09 8.12
C GLY A 193 -9.72 -4.64 8.50
N ILE A 194 -8.81 -4.71 7.54
CA ILE A 194 -7.40 -4.33 7.66
C ILE A 194 -7.15 -3.08 6.79
N GLU A 195 -6.41 -2.11 7.30
CA GLU A 195 -6.04 -0.92 6.53
C GLU A 195 -4.83 -1.21 5.64
N ILE A 196 -4.69 -0.51 4.51
CA ILE A 196 -3.56 -0.68 3.58
C ILE A 196 -2.77 0.62 3.46
N PHE A 197 -1.45 0.53 3.55
CA PHE A 197 -0.52 1.56 3.10
C PHE A 197 0.32 1.03 1.93
N TYR A 198 0.25 1.69 0.77
CA TYR A 198 1.06 1.36 -0.41
C TYR A 198 2.16 2.41 -0.59
N ASN A 199 3.42 2.04 -0.35
CA ASN A 199 4.55 2.93 -0.52
C ASN A 199 5.09 2.91 -1.97
N MET A 200 5.35 4.11 -2.51
CA MET A 200 6.11 4.29 -3.75
C MET A 200 7.31 5.23 -3.55
N ALA A 201 7.57 5.72 -2.34
CA ALA A 201 8.67 6.63 -2.06
C ALA A 201 9.92 5.88 -1.60
N LEU A 202 11.10 6.28 -2.09
CA LEU A 202 12.37 5.91 -1.48
C LEU A 202 12.68 6.90 -0.36
N LEU A 203 12.40 6.53 0.88
CA LEU A 203 12.57 7.42 2.05
C LEU A 203 14.04 7.65 2.43
N ASP A 204 14.90 6.71 2.07
CA ASP A 204 16.31 6.72 2.40
C ASP A 204 17.12 6.13 1.25
N ALA A 205 18.04 6.93 0.69
CA ALA A 205 18.84 6.56 -0.47
C ALA A 205 19.86 5.43 -0.20
N GLU A 206 20.26 5.22 1.06
CA GLU A 206 21.18 4.14 1.48
C GLU A 206 20.45 2.80 1.55
N MET A 207 19.16 2.82 1.91
CA MET A 207 18.31 1.64 2.09
C MET A 207 17.50 1.31 0.83
N ALA A 208 18.17 1.20 -0.31
CA ALA A 208 17.52 0.86 -1.58
C ALA A 208 17.17 -0.63 -1.71
N GLY A 209 16.21 -0.96 -2.58
CA GLY A 209 15.78 -2.33 -2.86
C GLY A 209 14.93 -2.92 -1.74
N PHE A 210 15.15 -4.18 -1.40
CA PHE A 210 14.38 -4.88 -0.36
C PHE A 210 14.59 -4.28 1.04
N TRP A 211 15.70 -3.58 1.26
CA TRP A 211 15.99 -2.85 2.51
C TRP A 211 15.10 -1.62 2.76
N ALA A 212 14.42 -1.10 1.72
CA ALA A 212 13.59 0.12 1.83
C ALA A 212 12.40 -0.04 2.79
N LYS A 213 12.05 -1.29 3.12
CA LYS A 213 10.98 -1.59 4.08
C LYS A 213 11.33 -1.14 5.50
N LEU A 214 12.61 -1.16 5.92
CA LEU A 214 13.00 -0.84 7.30
C LEU A 214 12.70 0.63 7.70
N PRO A 215 13.18 1.65 6.95
CA PRO A 215 12.85 3.05 7.26
C PRO A 215 11.34 3.32 7.22
N LEU A 216 10.64 2.72 6.25
CA LEU A 216 9.19 2.85 6.11
C LEU A 216 8.44 2.26 7.30
N ILE A 217 8.78 1.05 7.72
CA ILE A 217 8.18 0.38 8.89
C ILE A 217 8.38 1.23 10.13
N ARG A 218 9.61 1.68 10.41
CA ARG A 218 9.89 2.56 11.56
C ARG A 218 9.03 3.82 11.51
N LYS A 219 8.95 4.48 10.34
CA LYS A 219 8.15 5.69 10.16
C LYS A 219 6.67 5.44 10.44
N LEU A 220 6.11 4.35 9.93
CA LEU A 220 4.69 4.01 10.11
C LEU A 220 4.37 3.61 11.56
N LEU A 221 5.22 2.84 12.23
CA LEU A 221 5.04 2.50 13.65
C LEU A 221 4.97 3.77 14.52
N LEU A 222 5.88 4.72 14.28
CA LEU A 222 5.92 6.00 15.02
C LEU A 222 4.77 6.96 14.65
N SER A 223 4.27 6.88 13.42
CA SER A 223 3.22 7.78 12.93
C SER A 223 1.81 7.27 13.22
N HIS A 224 1.66 5.98 13.53
CA HIS A 224 0.39 5.33 13.83
C HIS A 224 0.43 4.59 15.19
N PRO A 225 0.43 5.32 16.33
CA PRO A 225 0.43 4.71 17.66
C PRO A 225 -0.80 3.82 17.91
N GLU A 226 -1.91 4.05 17.21
CA GLU A 226 -3.11 3.22 17.25
C GLU A 226 -2.92 1.84 16.63
N VAL A 227 -1.98 1.64 15.72
CA VAL A 227 -1.74 0.33 15.09
C VAL A 227 -1.07 -0.59 16.09
N GLU A 228 -1.62 -1.79 16.29
CA GLU A 228 -1.03 -2.81 17.17
C GLU A 228 -0.07 -3.72 16.42
N PHE A 229 -0.41 -4.13 15.20
CA PHE A 229 0.46 -4.89 14.31
C PHE A 229 0.59 -4.22 12.95
N LEU A 230 1.83 -4.04 12.51
CA LEU A 230 2.14 -3.75 11.12
C LEU A 230 2.38 -5.09 10.41
N TRP A 231 1.63 -5.34 9.33
CA TRP A 231 1.81 -6.52 8.48
C TRP A 231 2.53 -6.12 7.20
N TRP A 232 3.83 -6.38 7.13
CA TRP A 232 4.56 -6.19 5.87
C TRP A 232 4.22 -7.34 4.92
N MET A 233 3.90 -7.03 3.66
CA MET A 233 3.66 -8.02 2.62
C MET A 233 4.26 -7.56 1.29
N ASP A 234 5.18 -8.35 0.73
CA ASP A 234 5.86 -8.07 -0.53
C ASP A 234 4.87 -7.94 -1.71
N SER A 235 5.29 -7.19 -2.73
CA SER A 235 4.45 -6.94 -3.92
C SER A 235 4.20 -8.20 -4.75
N ASP A 236 5.06 -9.21 -4.67
CA ASP A 236 4.96 -10.51 -5.33
C ASP A 236 4.41 -11.62 -4.41
N ALA A 237 3.97 -11.27 -3.20
CA ALA A 237 3.16 -12.13 -2.33
C ALA A 237 1.66 -11.86 -2.54
N MET A 238 0.85 -12.90 -2.67
CA MET A 238 -0.58 -12.79 -2.93
C MET A 238 -1.39 -13.66 -1.98
N PHE A 239 -2.54 -13.15 -1.54
CA PHE A 239 -3.52 -13.91 -0.79
C PHE A 239 -4.20 -14.92 -1.70
N THR A 240 -4.20 -16.18 -1.27
CA THR A 240 -4.83 -17.30 -1.96
C THR A 240 -5.89 -18.00 -1.10
N ASP A 241 -5.99 -17.65 0.19
CA ASP A 241 -7.12 -17.95 1.07
C ASP A 241 -7.80 -16.64 1.50
N MET A 242 -8.98 -16.34 0.95
CA MET A 242 -9.76 -15.13 1.27
C MET A 242 -10.68 -15.31 2.48
N ALA A 243 -10.74 -16.51 3.07
CA ALA A 243 -11.59 -16.82 4.21
C ALA A 243 -10.79 -17.02 5.52
N PHE A 244 -9.50 -17.33 5.41
CA PHE A 244 -8.63 -17.52 6.57
C PHE A 244 -8.34 -16.20 7.29
N GLU A 245 -8.68 -16.16 8.59
CA GLU A 245 -8.30 -15.08 9.51
C GLU A 245 -7.07 -15.50 10.32
N VAL A 246 -6.11 -14.59 10.44
CA VAL A 246 -4.90 -14.80 11.24
C VAL A 246 -5.26 -15.08 12.71
N PRO A 247 -4.68 -16.10 13.36
CA PRO A 247 -5.01 -16.47 14.73
C PRO A 247 -4.38 -15.50 15.76
N TRP A 248 -4.85 -14.26 15.84
CA TRP A 248 -4.25 -13.17 16.63
C TRP A 248 -3.95 -13.53 18.10
N GLU A 249 -4.80 -14.31 18.74
CA GLU A 249 -4.62 -14.73 20.14
C GLU A 249 -3.37 -15.60 20.35
N ARG A 250 -2.96 -16.36 19.32
CA ARG A 250 -1.71 -17.15 19.32
C ARG A 250 -0.49 -16.25 19.52
N TYR A 251 -0.53 -15.02 19.05
CA TYR A 251 0.60 -14.10 19.01
C TYR A 251 0.58 -13.04 20.11
N LYS A 252 -0.35 -13.15 21.08
CA LYS A 252 -0.54 -12.14 22.13
C LYS A 252 0.76 -11.81 22.90
N ASP A 253 1.64 -12.79 23.10
CA ASP A 253 2.89 -12.66 23.87
C ASP A 253 4.14 -12.43 23.01
N HIS A 254 3.97 -12.36 21.68
CA HIS A 254 5.04 -12.21 20.69
C HIS A 254 4.97 -10.85 19.99
N ASN A 255 6.11 -10.36 19.53
CA ASN A 255 6.24 -9.07 18.86
C ASN A 255 6.55 -9.20 17.38
N PHE A 256 7.13 -10.33 16.95
CA PHE A 256 7.51 -10.54 15.56
C PHE A 256 7.11 -11.94 15.11
N VAL A 257 6.24 -12.02 14.11
CA VAL A 257 5.75 -13.29 13.57
C VAL A 257 6.18 -13.41 12.12
N MET A 258 6.93 -14.46 11.80
CA MET A 258 7.41 -14.77 10.45
C MET A 258 7.12 -16.23 10.15
N HIS A 259 6.89 -16.56 8.88
CA HIS A 259 6.87 -17.97 8.50
C HIS A 259 8.29 -18.55 8.60
N GLY A 260 8.46 -19.71 9.24
CA GLY A 260 9.75 -20.36 9.38
C GLY A 260 9.75 -21.52 10.38
N TRP A 261 10.92 -22.11 10.58
CA TRP A 261 11.13 -23.25 11.48
C TRP A 261 12.29 -23.01 12.44
N ASN A 262 12.11 -23.34 13.72
CA ASN A 262 13.12 -23.12 14.75
C ASN A 262 14.43 -23.84 14.43
N GLU A 263 14.37 -25.12 14.05
CA GLU A 263 15.55 -25.92 13.72
C GLU A 263 16.30 -25.36 12.51
N MET A 264 15.59 -24.79 11.54
CA MET A 264 16.21 -24.21 10.34
C MET A 264 16.99 -22.93 10.66
N ILE A 265 16.58 -22.18 11.68
CA ILE A 265 17.22 -20.93 12.10
C ILE A 265 18.30 -21.16 13.14
N TYR A 266 17.94 -21.77 14.27
CA TYR A 266 18.81 -21.83 15.45
C TYR A 266 19.83 -22.96 15.38
N ASP A 267 19.51 -24.06 14.69
CA ASP A 267 20.41 -25.22 14.60
C ASP A 267 21.16 -25.21 13.26
N GLN A 268 20.43 -25.10 12.15
CA GLN A 268 21.00 -25.19 10.80
C GLN A 268 21.54 -23.87 10.24
N LYS A 269 21.08 -22.72 10.76
CA LYS A 269 21.39 -21.39 10.23
C LYS A 269 21.16 -21.28 8.72
N ASN A 270 20.06 -21.84 8.25
CA ASN A 270 19.70 -21.85 6.83
C ASN A 270 19.08 -20.50 6.44
N TRP A 271 19.57 -19.88 5.36
CA TRP A 271 19.14 -18.56 4.91
C TRP A 271 17.66 -18.49 4.49
N ILE A 272 17.04 -19.64 4.18
CA ILE A 272 15.61 -19.79 3.89
C ILE A 272 14.83 -20.41 5.05
N GLY A 273 15.41 -20.47 6.26
CA GLY A 273 14.73 -20.99 7.44
C GLY A 273 13.55 -20.14 7.93
N LEU A 274 13.47 -18.88 7.48
CA LEU A 274 12.35 -17.97 7.65
C LEU A 274 12.16 -17.11 6.39
N ASN A 275 11.03 -16.41 6.29
CA ASN A 275 10.78 -15.44 5.22
C ASN A 275 10.40 -14.05 5.75
N THR A 276 11.00 -13.00 5.17
CA THR A 276 10.74 -11.59 5.52
C THR A 276 9.89 -10.85 4.48
N GLY A 277 9.20 -11.60 3.61
CA GLY A 277 8.28 -11.05 2.62
C GLY A 277 6.82 -11.07 3.04
N SER A 278 6.48 -11.71 4.16
CA SER A 278 5.18 -11.61 4.82
C SER A 278 5.35 -11.84 6.32
N PHE A 279 5.19 -10.80 7.12
CA PHE A 279 5.41 -10.87 8.57
C PHE A 279 4.58 -9.85 9.34
N LEU A 280 4.37 -10.14 10.63
CA LEU A 280 3.71 -9.24 11.58
C LEU A 280 4.74 -8.66 12.53
N LEU A 281 4.74 -7.35 12.73
CA LEU A 281 5.59 -6.65 13.68
C LEU A 281 4.74 -5.77 14.61
N ARG A 282 4.82 -6.01 15.92
CA ARG A 282 4.05 -5.28 16.93
C ARG A 282 4.55 -3.85 17.07
N ASN A 283 3.66 -2.89 17.29
CA ASN A 283 4.05 -1.52 17.62
C ASN A 283 4.46 -1.38 19.09
N CYS A 284 5.75 -1.56 19.37
CA CYS A 284 6.34 -1.50 20.71
C CYS A 284 7.82 -1.14 20.66
N GLN A 285 8.41 -0.78 21.80
CA GLN A 285 9.82 -0.42 21.94
C GLN A 285 10.75 -1.52 21.41
N TRP A 286 10.44 -2.77 21.73
CA TRP A 286 11.19 -3.94 21.26
C TRP A 286 11.34 -3.97 19.73
N SER A 287 10.28 -3.58 19.00
CA SER A 287 10.30 -3.55 17.53
C SER A 287 11.15 -2.42 16.97
N LEU A 288 11.23 -1.28 17.66
CA LEU A 288 12.19 -0.22 17.29
C LEU A 288 13.62 -0.71 17.47
N ASP A 289 13.89 -1.42 18.57
CA ASP A 289 15.22 -1.93 18.89
C ASP A 289 15.70 -3.02 17.92
N ILE A 290 14.80 -3.91 17.47
CA ILE A 290 15.17 -4.92 16.48
C ILE A 290 15.38 -4.29 15.09
N LEU A 291 14.64 -3.24 14.73
CA LEU A 291 14.88 -2.50 13.48
C LEU A 291 16.27 -1.84 13.49
N ASP A 292 16.67 -1.22 14.61
CA ASP A 292 18.01 -0.66 14.79
C ASP A 292 19.11 -1.74 14.66
N THR A 293 18.82 -2.97 15.09
CA THR A 293 19.75 -4.11 15.00
C THR A 293 19.78 -4.73 13.60
N TRP A 294 18.70 -4.61 12.84
CA TRP A 294 18.55 -5.19 11.51
C TRP A 294 19.15 -4.33 10.41
N ALA A 295 19.02 -3.00 10.53
CA ALA A 295 19.48 -2.03 9.55
C ALA A 295 20.98 -2.03 9.18
N PRO A 296 21.95 -2.36 10.07
CA PRO A 296 23.37 -2.12 9.81
C PRO A 296 23.95 -2.84 8.59
N MET A 297 23.35 -3.95 8.14
CA MET A 297 23.77 -4.67 6.93
C MET A 297 23.13 -4.14 5.64
N GLY A 298 22.25 -3.15 5.76
CA GLY A 298 21.45 -2.60 4.68
C GLY A 298 22.06 -1.49 3.83
N PRO A 299 22.94 -0.59 4.30
CA PRO A 299 23.46 0.51 3.49
C PRO A 299 24.17 0.04 2.22
N LYS A 300 23.69 0.48 1.05
CA LYS A 300 24.21 0.06 -0.27
C LYS A 300 25.71 0.35 -0.45
N GLY A 301 26.36 -0.40 -1.34
CA GLY A 301 27.80 -0.31 -1.60
C GLY A 301 28.61 -1.20 -0.66
N LYS A 302 29.80 -0.74 -0.25
CA LYS A 302 30.79 -1.55 0.48
C LYS A 302 30.22 -2.27 1.71
N VAL A 303 29.39 -1.60 2.51
CA VAL A 303 28.79 -2.17 3.73
C VAL A 303 27.94 -3.40 3.39
N ARG A 304 26.99 -3.26 2.47
CA ARG A 304 26.10 -4.36 2.05
C ARG A 304 26.86 -5.49 1.32
N GLU A 305 27.88 -5.16 0.54
CA GLU A 305 28.74 -6.15 -0.12
C GLU A 305 29.56 -6.97 0.87
N GLU A 306 30.20 -6.32 1.86
CA GLU A 306 30.98 -6.99 2.91
C GLU A 306 30.08 -7.81 3.84
N ALA A 307 28.91 -7.27 4.22
CA ALA A 307 27.89 -8.02 4.95
C ALA A 307 27.39 -9.23 4.15
N GLY A 308 27.24 -9.12 2.83
CA GLY A 308 26.88 -10.24 1.96
C GLY A 308 27.89 -11.38 2.03
N LYS A 309 29.19 -11.06 2.01
CA LYS A 309 30.27 -12.05 2.18
C LYS A 309 30.23 -12.74 3.55
N LEU A 310 29.97 -11.97 4.61
CA LEU A 310 29.76 -12.50 5.96
C LEU A 310 28.57 -13.48 5.97
N LEU A 311 27.41 -13.05 5.48
CA LEU A 311 26.20 -13.87 5.48
C LEU A 311 26.37 -15.16 4.67
N THR A 312 27.03 -15.11 3.51
CA THR A 312 27.31 -16.34 2.73
C THR A 312 28.26 -17.29 3.43
N ARG A 313 29.17 -16.79 4.27
CA ARG A 313 30.07 -17.63 5.05
C ARG A 313 29.37 -18.29 6.24
N GLU A 314 28.48 -17.56 6.91
CA GLU A 314 27.88 -17.97 8.18
C GLU A 314 26.54 -18.72 8.01
N LEU A 315 25.83 -18.50 6.89
CA LEU A 315 24.53 -19.10 6.63
C LEU A 315 24.63 -20.25 5.65
N LYS A 316 23.97 -21.35 6.01
CA LYS A 316 23.89 -22.56 5.19
C LYS A 316 23.07 -22.29 3.93
N ASP A 317 23.55 -22.84 2.81
CA ASP A 317 22.93 -22.84 1.47
C ASP A 317 22.68 -21.45 0.85
N ARG A 318 23.22 -20.38 1.42
CA ARG A 318 23.10 -19.02 0.86
C ARG A 318 24.02 -18.85 -0.36
N PRO A 319 23.51 -18.43 -1.53
CA PRO A 319 24.37 -18.11 -2.67
C PRO A 319 25.22 -16.84 -2.43
N VAL A 320 26.16 -16.57 -3.33
CA VAL A 320 27.04 -15.38 -3.25
C VAL A 320 26.35 -14.18 -3.89
N PHE A 321 25.91 -13.23 -3.06
CA PHE A 321 25.39 -11.93 -3.48
C PHE A 321 25.40 -10.94 -2.29
N GLU A 322 25.08 -9.67 -2.55
CA GLU A 322 24.93 -8.62 -1.53
C GLU A 322 24.04 -9.03 -0.36
N ALA A 323 24.21 -8.43 0.82
CA ALA A 323 23.32 -8.67 1.95
C ALA A 323 21.86 -8.33 1.63
N ASP A 324 20.97 -9.22 2.02
CA ASP A 324 19.51 -9.08 1.97
C ASP A 324 18.91 -9.08 3.37
N ASP A 325 17.72 -8.49 3.50
CA ASP A 325 17.03 -8.35 4.78
C ASP A 325 16.69 -9.70 5.42
N GLN A 326 16.33 -10.72 4.61
CA GLN A 326 16.01 -12.06 5.12
C GLN A 326 17.21 -12.74 5.76
N SER A 327 18.34 -12.80 5.05
CA SER A 327 19.59 -13.39 5.54
C SER A 327 20.11 -12.66 6.77
N ALA A 328 20.03 -11.33 6.79
CA ALA A 328 20.41 -10.55 7.97
C ALA A 328 19.55 -10.92 9.19
N MET A 329 18.24 -11.12 9.01
CA MET A 329 17.35 -11.56 10.10
C MET A 329 17.70 -12.97 10.59
N VAL A 330 17.94 -13.92 9.69
CA VAL A 330 18.41 -15.27 10.05
C VAL A 330 19.70 -15.19 10.87
N TYR A 331 20.66 -14.39 10.44
CA TYR A 331 21.93 -14.20 11.14
C TYR A 331 21.74 -13.58 12.53
N ILE A 332 20.91 -12.56 12.67
CA ILE A 332 20.60 -11.91 13.96
C ILE A 332 19.96 -12.92 14.92
N LEU A 333 18.95 -13.66 14.48
CA LEU A 333 18.28 -14.64 15.34
C LEU A 333 19.21 -15.82 15.68
N GLY A 334 19.99 -16.30 14.72
CA GLY A 334 20.93 -17.39 14.92
C GLY A 334 22.13 -17.04 15.82
N THR A 335 22.48 -15.75 15.96
CA THR A 335 23.60 -15.29 16.79
C THR A 335 23.18 -14.61 18.09
N GLN A 336 21.95 -14.11 18.18
CA GLN A 336 21.44 -13.36 19.33
C GLN A 336 20.10 -13.92 19.83
N LYS A 337 19.96 -15.26 19.85
CA LYS A 337 18.74 -15.96 20.28
C LYS A 337 18.27 -15.50 21.67
N ASP A 338 19.18 -15.43 22.64
CA ASP A 338 18.84 -15.06 24.03
C ASP A 338 18.30 -13.63 24.15
N LYS A 339 18.60 -12.76 23.18
CA LYS A 339 18.13 -11.36 23.17
C LYS A 339 16.77 -11.20 22.48
N TRP A 340 16.53 -11.94 21.39
CA TRP A 340 15.37 -11.71 20.52
C TRP A 340 14.37 -12.87 20.48
N GLY A 341 14.84 -14.11 20.63
CA GLY A 341 14.10 -15.33 20.34
C GLY A 341 12.77 -15.43 21.09
N ASP A 342 12.73 -15.05 22.36
CA ASP A 342 11.53 -15.16 23.21
C ASP A 342 10.34 -14.32 22.73
N LYS A 343 10.58 -13.31 21.87
CA LYS A 343 9.53 -12.45 21.30
C LYS A 343 9.29 -12.70 19.82
N VAL A 344 10.01 -13.65 19.21
CA VAL A 344 9.83 -14.07 17.82
C VAL A 344 9.01 -15.37 17.78
N TYR A 345 7.98 -15.39 16.95
CA TYR A 345 7.21 -16.59 16.65
C TYR A 345 7.50 -17.03 15.20
N LEU A 346 8.10 -18.21 15.04
CA LEU A 346 8.30 -18.84 13.73
C LEU A 346 7.09 -19.73 13.40
N GLU A 347 6.21 -19.24 12.54
CA GLU A 347 4.97 -19.88 12.15
C GLU A 347 5.17 -20.88 11.01
N SER A 348 4.58 -22.08 11.15
CA SER A 348 4.63 -23.15 10.16
C SER A 348 3.33 -23.97 10.09
N ALA A 349 2.33 -23.66 10.92
CA ALA A 349 1.03 -24.31 10.92
C ALA A 349 0.15 -23.87 9.74
N TYR A 350 0.43 -22.71 9.15
CA TYR A 350 -0.21 -22.19 7.95
C TYR A 350 0.79 -21.34 7.15
N TYR A 351 0.51 -21.11 5.87
CA TYR A 351 1.40 -20.36 4.99
C TYR A 351 1.21 -18.85 5.13
N LEU A 352 1.71 -18.28 6.24
CA LEU A 352 1.91 -16.82 6.34
C LEU A 352 2.83 -16.33 5.20
N HIS A 353 3.75 -17.19 4.77
CA HIS A 353 4.42 -17.16 3.48
C HIS A 353 4.40 -18.59 2.91
N GLY A 354 3.99 -18.75 1.65
CA GLY A 354 4.01 -20.03 0.96
C GLY A 354 4.85 -19.98 -0.31
N TYR A 355 5.86 -20.84 -0.41
CA TYR A 355 6.73 -20.90 -1.59
C TYR A 355 5.94 -21.34 -2.83
N TRP A 356 5.83 -20.46 -3.82
CA TRP A 356 4.98 -20.70 -4.99
C TRP A 356 5.30 -22.01 -5.73
N GLY A 357 6.58 -22.38 -5.81
CA GLY A 357 7.06 -23.53 -6.59
C GLY A 357 6.50 -24.90 -6.15
N ILE A 358 6.01 -25.02 -4.92
CA ILE A 358 5.36 -26.24 -4.40
C ILE A 358 3.83 -26.13 -4.27
N LEU A 359 3.27 -24.94 -4.53
CA LEU A 359 1.85 -24.65 -4.31
C LEU A 359 1.07 -24.55 -5.61
N VAL A 360 1.57 -23.81 -6.60
CA VAL A 360 0.77 -23.37 -7.76
C VAL A 360 0.31 -24.49 -8.68
N ASP A 361 1.02 -25.61 -8.66
CA ASP A 361 0.69 -26.80 -9.45
C ASP A 361 -0.34 -27.70 -8.74
N ARG A 362 -0.67 -27.40 -7.47
CA ARG A 362 -1.67 -28.13 -6.66
C ARG A 362 -3.03 -27.42 -6.57
N TYR A 363 -3.22 -26.26 -7.19
CA TYR A 363 -4.47 -25.50 -7.04
C TYR A 363 -5.71 -26.27 -7.51
N GLU A 364 -5.64 -27.01 -8.61
CA GLU A 364 -6.76 -27.85 -9.05
C GLU A 364 -7.09 -28.96 -8.04
N GLU A 365 -6.07 -29.62 -7.47
CA GLU A 365 -6.22 -30.60 -6.38
C GLU A 365 -6.89 -29.95 -5.16
N MET A 366 -6.52 -28.71 -4.84
CA MET A 366 -7.07 -27.96 -3.71
C MET A 366 -8.56 -27.64 -3.91
N ILE A 367 -8.93 -27.22 -5.13
CA ILE A 367 -10.33 -26.93 -5.50
C ILE A 367 -11.21 -28.18 -5.43
N GLU A 368 -10.66 -29.34 -5.82
CA GLU A 368 -11.42 -30.60 -5.84
C GLU A 368 -11.62 -31.20 -4.44
N ASN A 369 -10.61 -31.12 -3.57
CA ASN A 369 -10.57 -31.88 -2.33
C ASN A 369 -10.78 -31.06 -1.06
N TYR A 370 -10.64 -29.73 -1.12
CA TYR A 370 -10.64 -28.85 0.05
C TYR A 370 -11.50 -27.60 -0.18
N HIS A 371 -11.46 -26.68 0.79
CA HIS A 371 -12.16 -25.40 0.74
C HIS A 371 -11.31 -24.28 1.38
N PRO A 372 -11.57 -23.01 1.06
CA PRO A 372 -10.95 -21.86 1.73
C PRO A 372 -11.21 -21.83 3.24
N GLY A 373 -10.32 -21.19 4.00
CA GLY A 373 -10.37 -21.03 5.45
C GLY A 373 -9.38 -21.89 6.22
N LEU A 374 -8.51 -22.64 5.52
CA LEU A 374 -7.54 -23.56 6.13
C LEU A 374 -6.14 -22.93 6.27
N GLY A 375 -5.76 -22.05 5.35
CA GLY A 375 -4.49 -21.31 5.35
C GLY A 375 -3.21 -22.13 5.09
N ASP A 376 -3.27 -23.46 5.01
CA ASP A 376 -2.13 -24.38 4.98
C ASP A 376 -1.96 -25.13 3.64
N HIS A 377 -1.31 -26.28 3.63
CA HIS A 377 -1.10 -27.15 2.45
C HIS A 377 -2.39 -27.61 1.74
N ARG A 378 -3.55 -27.47 2.37
CA ARG A 378 -4.87 -27.78 1.79
C ARG A 378 -5.46 -26.57 1.07
N TRP A 379 -5.16 -25.37 1.55
CA TRP A 379 -5.54 -24.10 0.93
C TRP A 379 -4.64 -22.97 1.47
N PRO A 380 -3.57 -22.56 0.75
CA PRO A 380 -2.55 -21.68 1.33
C PRO A 380 -3.08 -20.26 1.54
N LEU A 381 -2.74 -19.64 2.68
CA LEU A 381 -3.07 -18.23 2.92
C LEU A 381 -2.33 -17.32 1.93
N VAL A 382 -1.01 -17.47 1.83
CA VAL A 382 -0.16 -16.68 0.94
C VAL A 382 0.57 -17.58 -0.05
N THR A 383 0.48 -17.23 -1.33
CA THR A 383 1.41 -17.72 -2.35
C THR A 383 2.39 -16.61 -2.70
N HIS A 384 3.68 -16.83 -2.44
CA HIS A 384 4.75 -15.85 -2.61
C HIS A 384 5.70 -16.25 -3.74
N PHE A 385 5.78 -15.40 -4.77
CA PHE A 385 6.54 -15.60 -6.00
C PHE A 385 8.03 -15.22 -5.88
N VAL A 386 8.67 -15.64 -4.79
CA VAL A 386 10.10 -15.41 -4.54
C VAL A 386 10.93 -15.84 -5.76
N GLY A 387 11.88 -14.99 -6.15
CA GLY A 387 12.77 -15.20 -7.30
C GLY A 387 12.16 -14.88 -8.67
N CYS A 388 10.86 -14.61 -8.81
CA CYS A 388 10.25 -14.32 -10.11
C CYS A 388 10.56 -12.90 -10.64
N LYS A 389 10.69 -11.92 -9.73
CA LYS A 389 11.02 -10.51 -10.03
C LYS A 389 10.31 -9.94 -11.28
N PRO A 390 8.96 -9.95 -11.35
CA PRO A 390 8.20 -9.61 -12.56
C PRO A 390 8.43 -8.17 -13.08
N CYS A 391 8.86 -7.27 -12.19
CA CYS A 391 9.16 -5.87 -12.50
C CYS A 391 10.59 -5.64 -13.04
N GLY A 392 11.53 -6.53 -12.68
CA GLY A 392 12.93 -6.45 -13.08
C GLY A 392 13.25 -7.33 -14.30
N LYS A 393 14.53 -7.35 -14.70
CA LYS A 393 15.01 -8.17 -15.83
C LYS A 393 15.56 -9.55 -15.44
N PHE A 394 16.07 -9.71 -14.21
CA PHE A 394 16.81 -10.91 -13.79
C PHE A 394 16.12 -11.63 -12.63
N GLY A 395 15.20 -12.55 -12.95
CA GLY A 395 14.63 -13.52 -12.01
C GLY A 395 15.41 -14.84 -12.00
N ASP A 396 15.26 -15.61 -10.93
CA ASP A 396 15.88 -16.93 -10.76
C ASP A 396 15.10 -18.03 -11.50
N TYR A 397 13.89 -17.71 -11.97
CA TYR A 397 12.99 -18.60 -12.69
C TYR A 397 12.61 -18.05 -14.07
N PRO A 398 12.20 -18.92 -15.01
CA PRO A 398 11.71 -18.48 -16.30
C PRO A 398 10.50 -17.55 -16.15
N VAL A 399 10.62 -16.33 -16.69
CA VAL A 399 9.59 -15.27 -16.60
C VAL A 399 8.23 -15.78 -17.07
N GLU A 400 8.16 -16.55 -18.16
CA GLU A 400 6.90 -17.10 -18.67
C GLU A 400 6.18 -17.98 -17.64
N ARG A 401 6.91 -18.87 -16.94
CA ARG A 401 6.33 -19.71 -15.89
C ARG A 401 5.85 -18.85 -14.72
N CYS A 402 6.65 -17.88 -14.29
CA CYS A 402 6.29 -16.96 -13.22
C CYS A 402 4.99 -16.23 -13.51
N LEU A 403 4.91 -15.53 -14.65
CA LEU A 403 3.74 -14.75 -15.04
C LEU A 403 2.49 -15.62 -15.17
N LYS A 404 2.61 -16.79 -15.82
CA LYS A 404 1.49 -17.75 -15.95
C LYS A 404 0.99 -18.25 -14.60
N GLN A 405 1.89 -18.51 -13.65
CA GLN A 405 1.52 -19.01 -12.33
C GLN A 405 1.02 -17.89 -11.41
N MET A 406 1.49 -16.66 -11.57
CA MET A 406 0.91 -15.46 -10.94
C MET A 406 -0.52 -15.22 -11.42
N ASP A 407 -0.80 -15.42 -12.72
CA ASP A 407 -2.16 -15.39 -13.25
C ASP A 407 -3.07 -16.42 -12.59
N ARG A 408 -2.56 -17.64 -12.40
CA ARG A 408 -3.28 -18.73 -11.73
C ARG A 408 -3.54 -18.43 -10.25
N ALA A 409 -2.52 -17.96 -9.51
CA ALA A 409 -2.68 -17.56 -8.12
C ALA A 409 -3.66 -16.39 -7.95
N PHE A 410 -3.61 -15.40 -8.86
CA PHE A 410 -4.59 -14.31 -8.89
C PHE A 410 -6.01 -14.85 -9.05
N ASN A 411 -6.24 -15.67 -10.07
CA ASN A 411 -7.58 -16.19 -10.35
C ASN A 411 -8.05 -17.17 -9.25
N PHE A 412 -7.14 -17.88 -8.58
CA PHE A 412 -7.44 -18.76 -7.45
C PHE A 412 -8.00 -17.96 -6.26
N GLY A 413 -7.37 -16.82 -5.92
CA GLY A 413 -7.90 -15.87 -4.93
C GLY A 413 -9.15 -15.13 -5.42
N ASP A 414 -9.14 -14.59 -6.64
CA ASP A 414 -10.22 -13.78 -7.20
C ASP A 414 -11.51 -14.59 -7.40
N ASN A 415 -11.42 -15.91 -7.64
CA ASN A 415 -12.57 -16.80 -7.65
C ASN A 415 -13.38 -16.74 -6.35
N GLN A 416 -12.73 -16.69 -5.19
CA GLN A 416 -13.39 -16.60 -3.89
C GLN A 416 -14.12 -15.26 -3.72
N ILE A 417 -13.59 -14.19 -4.34
CA ILE A 417 -14.24 -12.88 -4.39
C ILE A 417 -15.44 -12.88 -5.35
N LEU A 418 -15.27 -13.39 -6.56
CA LEU A 418 -16.29 -13.41 -7.60
C LEU A 418 -17.49 -14.30 -7.24
N GLN A 419 -17.26 -15.39 -6.48
CA GLN A 419 -18.31 -16.31 -6.05
C GLN A 419 -19.38 -15.62 -5.19
N MET A 420 -18.98 -14.64 -4.36
CA MET A 420 -19.93 -13.81 -3.61
C MET A 420 -20.96 -13.15 -4.54
N TYR A 421 -20.53 -12.75 -5.73
CA TYR A 421 -21.34 -12.04 -6.73
C TYR A 421 -21.91 -12.94 -7.83
N GLY A 422 -21.76 -14.27 -7.72
CA GLY A 422 -22.34 -15.22 -8.67
C GLY A 422 -21.49 -15.42 -9.94
N PHE A 423 -20.18 -15.20 -9.87
CA PHE A 423 -19.25 -15.40 -10.97
C PHE A 423 -18.05 -16.27 -10.54
N THR A 424 -17.34 -16.80 -11.54
CA THR A 424 -16.05 -17.48 -11.39
C THR A 424 -15.28 -17.37 -12.69
N HIS A 425 -13.95 -17.41 -12.65
CA HIS A 425 -13.12 -17.57 -13.82
C HIS A 425 -13.45 -18.86 -14.58
N LYS A 426 -13.35 -18.84 -15.91
CA LYS A 426 -13.60 -20.03 -16.73
C LYS A 426 -12.65 -21.18 -16.37
N THR A 427 -11.38 -20.86 -16.16
CA THR A 427 -10.30 -21.71 -15.66
C THR A 427 -9.31 -20.82 -14.91
N LEU A 428 -8.41 -21.39 -14.09
CA LEU A 428 -7.38 -20.61 -13.41
C LEU A 428 -6.41 -19.89 -14.36
N ALA A 429 -6.33 -20.29 -15.63
CA ALA A 429 -5.51 -19.60 -16.63
C ALA A 429 -6.28 -18.53 -17.44
N SER A 430 -7.60 -18.39 -17.24
CA SER A 430 -8.44 -17.53 -18.07
C SER A 430 -8.84 -16.25 -17.34
N ARG A 431 -8.58 -15.10 -17.97
CA ARG A 431 -9.12 -13.80 -17.51
C ARG A 431 -10.65 -13.67 -17.66
N ARG A 432 -11.29 -14.57 -18.43
CA ARG A 432 -12.75 -14.51 -18.68
C ARG A 432 -13.49 -15.15 -17.51
N VAL A 433 -14.59 -14.54 -17.10
CA VAL A 433 -15.49 -15.07 -16.09
C VAL A 433 -16.74 -15.71 -16.71
N LYS A 434 -17.39 -16.59 -15.96
CA LYS A 434 -18.70 -17.19 -16.24
C LYS A 434 -19.58 -17.06 -15.00
N ARG A 435 -20.90 -17.05 -15.21
CA ARG A 435 -21.88 -17.05 -14.11
C ARG A 435 -21.87 -18.41 -13.42
N THR A 436 -22.01 -18.42 -12.10
CA THR A 436 -22.21 -19.64 -11.28
C THR A 436 -23.68 -19.89 -10.96
N ARG A 437 -24.53 -18.86 -11.12
CA ARG A 437 -25.98 -18.93 -10.87
C ARG A 437 -26.76 -17.99 -11.79
N ASN A 438 -28.06 -18.24 -11.94
CA ASN A 438 -28.98 -17.34 -12.63
C ASN A 438 -29.22 -16.06 -11.82
N GLU A 439 -29.65 -14.99 -12.49
CA GLU A 439 -30.10 -13.78 -11.80
C GLU A 439 -31.39 -14.05 -11.04
N THR A 440 -31.56 -13.36 -9.91
CA THR A 440 -32.76 -13.45 -9.07
C THR A 440 -33.27 -12.04 -8.78
N SER A 441 -34.60 -11.90 -8.67
CA SER A 441 -35.22 -10.68 -8.16
C SER A 441 -35.02 -10.49 -6.66
N ASN A 442 -34.56 -11.54 -5.95
CA ASN A 442 -34.40 -11.57 -4.50
C ASN A 442 -32.91 -11.77 -4.11
N PRO A 443 -32.01 -10.81 -4.41
CA PRO A 443 -30.57 -11.00 -4.20
C PRO A 443 -30.15 -11.20 -2.74
N LEU A 444 -30.94 -10.71 -1.78
CA LEU A 444 -30.66 -10.83 -0.34
C LEU A 444 -30.96 -12.22 0.24
N GLU A 445 -31.76 -13.04 -0.46
CA GLU A 445 -32.01 -14.43 -0.06
C GLU A 445 -30.82 -15.34 -0.42
N VAL A 446 -29.96 -14.89 -1.34
CA VAL A 446 -28.77 -15.62 -1.75
C VAL A 446 -27.64 -15.33 -0.77
N ARG A 447 -27.31 -16.33 0.05
CA ARG A 447 -26.11 -16.29 0.90
C ARG A 447 -24.91 -16.76 0.10
N ASP A 448 -23.79 -16.08 0.28
CA ASP A 448 -22.52 -16.56 -0.26
C ASP A 448 -22.00 -17.73 0.59
N GLU A 449 -21.36 -18.70 -0.07
CA GLU A 449 -21.00 -19.99 0.54
C GLU A 449 -20.02 -19.85 1.73
N LEU A 450 -19.15 -18.84 1.67
CA LEU A 450 -18.09 -18.61 2.66
C LEU A 450 -18.47 -17.56 3.73
N GLY A 451 -19.64 -16.91 3.61
CA GLY A 451 -20.08 -15.86 4.54
C GLY A 451 -19.22 -14.58 4.53
N LEU A 452 -18.55 -14.30 3.40
CA LEU A 452 -17.63 -13.19 3.18
C LEU A 452 -18.31 -11.88 2.74
N LEU A 453 -19.59 -11.89 2.34
CA LEU A 453 -20.31 -10.63 2.06
C LEU A 453 -20.51 -9.81 3.34
N HIS A 454 -20.79 -10.48 4.46
CA HIS A 454 -21.05 -9.86 5.77
C HIS A 454 -20.32 -10.63 6.89
N PRO A 455 -18.98 -10.68 6.86
CA PRO A 455 -18.22 -11.52 7.77
C PRO A 455 -18.19 -10.93 9.18
N ALA A 456 -18.07 -11.80 10.19
CA ALA A 456 -17.95 -11.39 11.59
C ALA A 456 -16.77 -10.43 11.83
N PHE A 457 -15.73 -10.50 10.99
CA PHE A 457 -14.54 -9.63 11.05
C PHE A 457 -14.86 -8.14 10.89
N LYS A 458 -15.99 -7.81 10.26
CA LYS A 458 -16.45 -6.43 10.00
C LYS A 458 -17.65 -6.02 10.84
N ALA A 459 -18.09 -6.87 11.76
CA ALA A 459 -19.25 -6.58 12.58
C ALA A 459 -18.98 -5.32 13.44
N VAL A 460 -19.56 -4.20 13.05
CA VAL A 460 -19.64 -3.01 13.88
C VAL A 460 -20.69 -3.30 14.94
N LYS A 461 -20.30 -3.38 16.22
CA LYS A 461 -21.27 -3.33 17.30
C LYS A 461 -21.95 -1.97 17.23
N VAL A 462 -23.15 -1.91 16.68
CA VAL A 462 -24.03 -0.77 16.86
C VAL A 462 -24.32 -0.71 18.35
N SER A 463 -23.79 0.30 19.04
CA SER A 463 -24.18 0.54 20.43
C SER A 463 -25.70 0.70 20.44
N SER A 464 -26.39 -0.22 21.11
CA SER A 464 -27.78 0.00 21.49
C SER A 464 -27.78 1.16 22.48
N SER A 465 -28.02 2.36 21.97
CA SER A 465 -28.27 3.57 22.77
C SER A 465 -29.50 3.39 23.64
#